data_AF-A0A972P1M0-F1
#
_entry.id   AF-A0A972P1M0-F1
#
_cell.length_a   1.000
_cell.length_b   1.000
_cell.length_c   1.000
_cell.angle_alpha   90.00
_cell.angle_beta   90.00
_cell.angle_gamma   90.00
#
_symmetry.space_group_name_H-M   'P 1'
#
loop_
_entity.id
_entity.type
_entity.pdbx_description
1 polymer ?
#
loop_
_entity_poly.entity_id
_entity_poly.type
_entity_poly.pdbx_seq_one_letter_code
_entity_poly.pdbx_strand_id
1 'polypeptide(L)'
;MGSLFDATDIVQFAVRIEENGANFYRFAVQLMKDDDAKKIFEKLADEEVKHGKTFSRIFAAMEKSPPPPELFEGEYGAYLRNYVDNAVIFKKDVLDKEMALVKDTVSALDFGIRRELDSITYYHEIKQLLGAGNFDAVDKIIAEERKHFCILTDLKAKYSK
;
A
#
# COMPACT_ATOMS: atom_id res chain seq x y z
N MET A 1 9.51 -23.94 15.63
CA MET A 1 8.89 -22.88 16.46
C MET A 1 8.42 -21.81 15.49
N GLY A 2 7.20 -21.96 14.96
CA GLY A 2 6.57 -20.95 14.12
C GLY A 2 6.22 -19.78 15.00
N SER A 3 6.90 -18.66 14.78
CA SER A 3 6.85 -17.51 15.67
C SER A 3 5.59 -16.69 15.38
N LEU A 4 4.95 -16.22 16.44
CA LEU A 4 3.92 -15.17 16.45
C LEU A 4 4.30 -13.93 15.59
N PHE A 5 5.59 -13.78 15.23
CA PHE A 5 6.13 -12.80 14.28
C PHE A 5 5.40 -12.76 12.93
N ASP A 6 4.98 -13.90 12.36
CA ASP A 6 4.64 -13.93 10.93
C ASP A 6 3.34 -13.16 10.58
N ALA A 7 2.32 -13.22 11.44
CA ALA A 7 0.99 -12.67 11.13
C ALA A 7 0.91 -11.15 11.31
N THR A 8 1.44 -10.67 12.44
CA THR A 8 1.41 -9.26 12.81
C THR A 8 2.35 -8.44 11.93
N ASP A 9 3.48 -9.01 11.51
CA ASP A 9 4.43 -8.34 10.62
C ASP A 9 3.79 -8.06 9.25
N ILE A 10 3.03 -9.01 8.71
CA ILE A 10 2.28 -8.85 7.44
C ILE A 10 1.34 -7.64 7.51
N VAL A 11 0.59 -7.46 8.59
CA VAL A 11 -0.30 -6.29 8.71
C VAL A 11 0.48 -5.00 8.96
N GLN A 12 1.57 -5.07 9.71
CA GLN A 12 2.46 -3.92 9.91
C GLN A 12 3.06 -3.45 8.58
N PHE A 13 3.31 -4.34 7.62
CA PHE A 13 3.74 -3.95 6.29
C PHE A 13 2.67 -3.17 5.53
N ALA A 14 1.39 -3.51 5.66
CA ALA A 14 0.31 -2.70 5.09
C ALA A 14 0.34 -1.26 5.64
N VAL A 15 0.60 -1.08 6.94
CA VAL A 15 0.78 0.26 7.53
C VAL A 15 1.95 1.00 6.89
N ARG A 16 3.08 0.32 6.68
CA ARG A 16 4.27 0.94 6.07
C ARG A 16 4.06 1.29 4.60
N ILE A 17 3.29 0.49 3.84
CA ILE A 17 2.92 0.81 2.46
C ILE A 17 2.21 2.17 2.43
N GLU A 18 1.20 2.34 3.26
CA GLU A 18 0.39 3.57 3.34
C GLU A 18 1.21 4.77 3.82
N GLU A 19 2.10 4.57 4.80
CA GLU A 19 3.03 5.64 5.23
C GLU A 19 3.96 6.08 4.10
N ASN A 20 4.49 5.12 3.33
CA ASN A 20 5.34 5.39 2.19
C ASN A 20 4.56 6.06 1.06
N GLY A 21 3.33 5.63 0.77
CA GLY A 21 2.41 6.25 -0.19
C GLY A 21 2.13 7.70 0.16
N ALA A 22 1.74 7.97 1.41
CA ALA A 22 1.51 9.33 1.90
C ALA A 22 2.75 10.23 1.76
N ASN A 23 3.92 9.71 2.13
CA ASN A 23 5.19 10.46 2.02
C ASN A 23 5.57 10.72 0.56
N PHE A 24 5.39 9.72 -0.31
CA PHE A 24 5.60 9.85 -1.74
C PHE A 24 4.69 10.91 -2.34
N TYR A 25 3.39 10.87 -2.06
CA TYR A 25 2.44 11.83 -2.63
C TYR A 25 2.76 13.25 -2.18
N ARG A 26 3.10 13.47 -0.89
CA ARG A 26 3.56 14.77 -0.40
C ARG A 26 4.81 15.27 -1.10
N PHE A 27 5.79 14.39 -1.33
CA PHE A 27 6.98 14.73 -2.10
C PHE A 27 6.62 15.11 -3.54
N ALA A 28 5.77 14.32 -4.19
CA ALA A 28 5.40 14.51 -5.58
C ALA A 28 4.58 15.78 -5.83
N VAL A 29 3.87 16.34 -4.83
CA VAL A 29 3.26 17.68 -4.92
C VAL A 29 4.28 18.74 -5.37
N GLN A 30 5.54 18.64 -4.91
CA GLN A 30 6.60 19.59 -5.28
C GLN A 30 7.04 19.47 -6.75
N LEU A 31 6.72 18.36 -7.40
CA LEU A 31 7.06 18.08 -8.80
C LEU A 31 5.89 18.39 -9.76
N MET A 32 4.70 18.70 -9.23
CA MET A 32 3.52 19.01 -10.03
C MET A 32 3.57 20.45 -10.54
N LYS A 33 3.33 20.63 -11.84
CA LYS A 33 3.42 21.94 -12.50
C LYS A 33 2.14 22.76 -12.39
N ASP A 34 0.97 22.13 -12.49
CA ASP A 34 -0.34 22.78 -12.33
C ASP A 34 -0.96 22.51 -10.96
N ASP A 35 -1.82 23.44 -10.54
CA ASP A 35 -2.43 23.41 -9.21
C ASP A 35 -3.50 22.33 -9.05
N ASP A 36 -4.09 21.85 -10.15
CA ASP A 36 -5.06 20.76 -10.11
C ASP A 36 -4.37 19.43 -9.80
N ALA A 37 -3.22 19.15 -10.43
CA ALA A 37 -2.40 18.00 -10.12
C ALA A 37 -1.86 18.04 -8.69
N LYS A 38 -1.44 19.21 -8.18
CA LYS A 38 -1.03 19.37 -6.77
C LYS A 38 -2.14 18.96 -5.82
N LYS A 39 -3.35 19.49 -6.00
CA LYS A 39 -4.52 19.17 -5.16
C LYS A 39 -4.87 17.69 -5.19
N ILE A 40 -4.73 17.04 -6.36
CA ILE A 40 -4.94 15.60 -6.48
C ILE A 40 -3.94 14.85 -5.60
N PHE A 41 -2.64 15.15 -5.72
CA PHE A 41 -1.60 14.48 -4.93
C PHE A 41 -1.71 14.78 -3.43
N GLU A 42 -2.07 16.00 -3.03
CA GLU A 42 -2.37 16.34 -1.63
C GLU A 42 -3.53 15.50 -1.09
N LYS A 43 -4.61 15.38 -1.87
CA LYS A 43 -5.77 14.56 -1.50
C LYS A 43 -5.40 13.09 -1.34
N LEU A 44 -4.65 12.53 -2.30
CA LEU A 44 -4.18 11.14 -2.23
C LEU A 44 -3.36 10.92 -0.96
N ALA A 45 -2.39 11.81 -0.65
CA ALA A 45 -1.61 11.69 0.57
C ALA A 45 -2.45 11.66 1.86
N ASP A 46 -3.56 12.42 1.90
CA ASP A 46 -4.47 12.42 3.04
C ASP A 46 -5.36 11.17 3.10
N GLU A 47 -5.64 10.54 1.97
CA GLU A 47 -6.36 9.26 1.87
C GLU A 47 -5.48 8.11 2.40
N GLU A 48 -4.22 8.02 1.95
CA GLU A 48 -3.23 7.03 2.45
C GLU A 48 -3.07 7.09 3.98
N VAL A 49 -3.04 8.30 4.56
CA VAL A 49 -2.98 8.44 6.03
C VAL A 49 -4.19 7.80 6.72
N LYS A 50 -5.38 7.85 6.11
CA LYS A 50 -6.60 7.24 6.67
C LYS A 50 -6.56 5.72 6.53
N HIS A 51 -6.03 5.22 5.42
CA HIS A 51 -5.82 3.81 5.18
C HIS A 51 -4.80 3.22 6.15
N GLY A 52 -3.65 3.87 6.33
CA GLY A 52 -2.63 3.49 7.32
C GLY A 52 -3.17 3.45 8.75
N LYS A 53 -4.03 4.41 9.13
CA LYS A 53 -4.76 4.38 10.41
C LYS A 53 -5.70 3.19 10.53
N THR A 54 -6.32 2.78 9.42
CA THR A 54 -7.21 1.61 9.40
C THR A 54 -6.41 0.32 9.59
N PHE A 55 -5.32 0.12 8.85
CA PHE A 55 -4.44 -1.03 9.06
C PHE A 55 -3.79 -1.03 10.45
N SER A 56 -3.45 0.14 10.99
CA SER A 56 -2.94 0.25 12.38
C SER A 56 -3.95 -0.23 13.42
N ARG A 57 -5.24 0.07 13.22
CA ARG A 57 -6.31 -0.45 14.09
C ARG A 57 -6.46 -1.96 13.97
N ILE A 58 -6.37 -2.50 12.75
CA ILE A 58 -6.45 -3.95 12.49
C ILE A 58 -5.27 -4.64 13.18
N PHE A 59 -4.05 -4.13 12.99
CA PHE A 59 -2.83 -4.61 13.63
C PHE A 59 -2.98 -4.63 15.17
N ALA A 60 -3.38 -3.52 15.78
CA ALA A 60 -3.55 -3.43 17.23
C ALA A 60 -4.65 -4.37 17.78
N ALA A 61 -5.67 -4.70 16.97
CA ALA A 61 -6.68 -5.70 17.34
C ALA A 61 -6.10 -7.13 17.28
N MET A 62 -5.28 -7.41 16.28
CA MET A 62 -4.59 -8.71 16.14
C MET A 62 -3.53 -8.92 17.22
N GLU A 63 -2.83 -7.88 17.69
CA GLU A 63 -1.92 -8.02 18.83
C GLU A 63 -2.65 -8.46 20.12
N LYS A 64 -3.89 -7.97 20.31
CA LYS A 64 -4.72 -8.33 21.48
C LYS A 64 -5.35 -9.71 21.35
N SER A 65 -5.66 -10.12 20.12
CA SER A 65 -6.28 -11.41 19.81
C SER A 65 -5.63 -11.99 18.55
N PRO A 66 -4.47 -12.65 18.69
CA PRO A 66 -3.74 -13.17 17.54
C PRO A 66 -4.57 -14.21 16.78
N PRO A 67 -4.44 -14.24 15.43
CA PRO A 67 -5.09 -15.28 14.65
C PRO A 67 -4.51 -16.67 15.00
N PRO A 68 -5.33 -17.74 14.87
CA PRO A 68 -4.86 -19.10 15.08
C PRO A 68 -3.64 -19.45 14.20
N PRO A 69 -2.59 -20.11 14.72
CA PRO A 69 -1.39 -20.46 13.96
C PRO A 69 -1.68 -21.24 12.67
N GLU A 70 -2.76 -22.02 12.64
CA GLU A 70 -3.18 -22.86 11.52
C GLU A 70 -3.45 -22.06 10.23
N LEU A 71 -3.79 -20.77 10.35
CA LEU A 71 -3.94 -19.85 9.19
C LEU A 71 -2.60 -19.58 8.48
N PHE A 72 -1.47 -19.79 9.17
CA PHE A 72 -0.11 -19.50 8.72
C PHE A 72 0.73 -20.76 8.53
N GLU A 73 0.12 -21.93 8.76
CA GLU A 73 0.70 -23.24 8.50
C GLU A 73 0.39 -23.71 7.07
N GLY A 74 1.18 -24.67 6.58
CA GLY A 74 1.02 -25.23 5.25
C GLY A 74 1.48 -24.33 4.10
N GLU A 75 1.04 -24.66 2.89
CA GLU A 75 1.52 -24.05 1.64
C GLU A 75 1.16 -22.57 1.52
N TYR A 76 -0.02 -22.17 2.00
CA TYR A 76 -0.48 -20.78 1.91
C TYR A 76 0.34 -19.83 2.80
N GLY A 77 0.60 -20.22 4.05
CA GLY A 77 1.48 -19.44 4.92
C GLY A 77 2.92 -19.37 4.39
N ALA A 78 3.43 -20.46 3.81
CA ALA A 78 4.75 -20.46 3.18
C ALA A 78 4.79 -19.58 1.92
N TYR A 79 3.73 -19.58 1.11
CA TYR A 79 3.55 -18.68 -0.02
C TYR A 79 3.60 -17.23 0.43
N LEU A 80 2.82 -16.85 1.44
CA LEU A 80 2.76 -15.45 1.91
C LEU A 80 4.07 -14.94 2.49
N ARG A 81 4.78 -15.78 3.26
CA ARG A 81 6.14 -15.45 3.72
C ARG A 81 7.09 -15.18 2.55
N ASN A 82 7.13 -16.10 1.58
CA ASN A 82 7.96 -15.91 0.39
C ASN A 82 7.53 -14.70 -0.43
N TYR A 83 6.23 -14.45 -0.54
CA TYR A 83 5.70 -13.28 -1.22
C TYR A 83 6.19 -12.00 -0.55
N VAL A 84 6.07 -11.86 0.77
CA VAL A 84 6.54 -10.68 1.52
C VAL A 84 8.06 -10.53 1.45
N ASP A 85 8.84 -11.61 1.61
CA ASP A 85 10.30 -11.56 1.57
C ASP A 85 10.86 -11.14 0.19
N ASN A 86 10.12 -11.48 -0.88
CA ASN A 86 10.55 -11.22 -2.26
C ASN A 86 9.88 -10.01 -2.89
N ALA A 87 8.74 -9.55 -2.39
CA ALA A 87 8.01 -8.47 -2.99
C ALA A 87 8.78 -7.15 -2.82
N VAL A 88 9.11 -6.59 -3.97
CA VAL A 88 10.05 -5.47 -4.12
C VAL A 88 9.54 -4.21 -3.42
N ILE A 89 8.23 -4.03 -3.32
CA ILE A 89 7.58 -2.93 -2.58
C ILE A 89 8.00 -2.87 -1.09
N PHE A 90 8.49 -3.98 -0.53
CA PHE A 90 8.88 -4.07 0.88
C PHE A 90 10.35 -3.73 1.17
N LYS A 91 11.17 -3.55 0.12
CA LYS A 91 12.59 -3.27 0.27
C LYS A 91 12.83 -1.77 0.18
N LYS A 92 13.04 -1.14 1.34
CA LYS A 92 13.28 0.31 1.45
C LYS A 92 14.38 0.78 0.50
N ASP A 93 15.46 0.03 0.33
CA ASP A 93 16.55 0.41 -0.57
C ASP A 93 16.12 0.41 -2.06
N VAL A 94 15.20 -0.46 -2.46
CA VAL A 94 14.65 -0.46 -3.82
C VAL A 94 13.67 0.68 -3.97
N LEU A 95 12.81 0.91 -2.98
CA LEU A 95 11.89 2.04 -2.98
C LEU A 95 12.64 3.38 -3.07
N ASP A 96 13.69 3.56 -2.27
CA ASP A 96 14.54 4.75 -2.29
C ASP A 96 15.20 4.94 -3.67
N LYS A 97 15.67 3.86 -4.31
CA LYS A 97 16.24 3.90 -5.67
C LYS A 97 15.19 4.29 -6.72
N GLU A 98 13.99 3.71 -6.65
CA GLU A 98 12.91 4.05 -7.58
C GLU A 98 12.44 5.50 -7.38
N MET A 99 12.30 5.95 -6.14
CA MET A 99 11.98 7.35 -5.82
C MET A 99 13.05 8.33 -6.33
N ALA A 100 14.33 7.95 -6.29
CA ALA A 100 15.41 8.79 -6.84
C ALA A 100 15.33 8.99 -8.38
N LEU A 101 14.57 8.13 -9.08
CA LEU A 101 14.30 8.28 -10.51
C LEU A 101 13.11 9.19 -10.80
N VAL A 102 12.31 9.54 -9.78
CA VAL A 102 11.16 10.43 -9.90
C VAL A 102 11.64 11.88 -9.92
N LYS A 103 11.59 12.51 -11.09
CA LYS A 103 12.20 13.84 -11.34
C LYS A 103 11.25 14.86 -11.92
N ASP A 104 10.09 14.42 -12.39
CA ASP A 104 9.10 15.25 -13.06
C ASP A 104 7.70 14.70 -12.83
N THR A 105 6.71 15.44 -13.34
CA THR A 105 5.29 15.09 -13.21
C THR A 105 4.96 13.71 -13.79
N VAL A 106 5.52 13.35 -14.95
CA VAL A 106 5.19 12.08 -15.63
C VAL A 106 5.78 10.90 -14.87
N SER A 107 7.05 10.99 -14.47
CA SER A 107 7.70 9.95 -13.66
C SER A 107 7.05 9.78 -12.28
N ALA A 108 6.53 10.85 -11.67
CA ALA A 108 5.76 10.78 -10.44
C ALA A 108 4.42 10.06 -10.63
N LEU A 109 3.70 10.36 -11.72
CA LEU A 109 2.46 9.66 -12.06
C LEU A 109 2.71 8.18 -12.32
N ASP A 110 3.76 7.84 -13.07
CA ASP A 110 4.15 6.45 -13.34
C ASP A 110 4.48 5.67 -12.07
N PHE A 111 5.19 6.32 -11.14
CA PHE A 111 5.49 5.71 -9.85
C PHE A 111 4.22 5.50 -9.03
N GLY A 112 3.36 6.53 -8.90
CA GLY A 112 2.10 6.45 -8.17
C GLY A 112 1.20 5.32 -8.70
N ILE A 113 0.98 5.28 -10.02
CA ILE A 113 0.17 4.24 -10.68
C ILE A 113 0.66 2.82 -10.34
N ARG A 114 1.99 2.61 -10.37
CA ARG A 114 2.56 1.30 -10.02
C ARG A 114 2.33 0.99 -8.54
N ARG A 115 2.49 1.98 -7.65
CA ARG A 115 2.26 1.80 -6.22
C ARG A 115 0.82 1.44 -5.90
N GLU A 116 -0.15 2.09 -6.54
CA GLU A 116 -1.56 1.72 -6.38
C GLU A 116 -1.83 0.25 -6.72
N LEU A 117 -1.29 -0.23 -7.85
CA LEU A 117 -1.45 -1.62 -8.26
C LEU A 117 -0.77 -2.62 -7.31
N ASP A 118 0.42 -2.28 -6.82
CA ASP A 118 1.15 -3.10 -5.86
C ASP A 118 0.38 -3.18 -4.53
N SER A 119 -0.13 -2.05 -4.03
CA SER A 119 -0.97 -1.98 -2.81
C SER A 119 -2.24 -2.82 -2.96
N ILE A 120 -2.97 -2.67 -4.06
CA ILE A 120 -4.18 -3.46 -4.36
C ILE A 120 -3.87 -4.95 -4.32
N THR A 121 -2.78 -5.37 -4.97
CA THR A 121 -2.38 -6.78 -5.02
C THR A 121 -2.07 -7.28 -3.61
N TYR A 122 -1.28 -6.51 -2.85
CA TYR A 122 -0.93 -6.86 -1.49
C TYR A 122 -2.15 -7.05 -0.59
N TYR A 123 -3.10 -6.12 -0.66
CA TYR A 123 -4.30 -6.16 0.18
C TYR A 123 -5.19 -7.36 -0.14
N HIS A 124 -5.25 -7.80 -1.40
CA HIS A 124 -5.92 -9.06 -1.75
C HIS A 124 -5.23 -10.26 -1.14
N GLU A 125 -3.89 -10.33 -1.22
CA GLU A 125 -3.14 -11.48 -0.71
C GLU A 125 -3.26 -11.64 0.80
N ILE A 126 -3.23 -10.53 1.54
CA ILE A 126 -3.26 -10.58 3.01
C ILE A 126 -4.66 -10.63 3.60
N LYS A 127 -5.71 -10.33 2.82
CA LYS A 127 -7.09 -10.17 3.33
C LYS A 127 -7.54 -11.35 4.17
N GLN A 128 -7.28 -12.57 3.71
CA GLN A 128 -7.71 -13.80 4.42
C GLN A 128 -7.07 -13.92 5.81
N LEU A 129 -5.86 -13.41 5.99
CA LEU A 129 -5.15 -13.42 7.28
C LEU A 129 -5.76 -12.46 8.30
N LEU A 130 -6.40 -11.39 7.83
CA LEU A 130 -6.98 -10.36 8.68
C LEU A 130 -8.26 -10.84 9.37
N GLY A 131 -8.79 -12.00 8.97
CA GLY A 131 -10.03 -12.57 9.49
C GLY A 131 -11.28 -11.88 8.96
N ALA A 132 -12.38 -12.61 8.90
CA ALA A 132 -13.63 -12.16 8.27
C ALA A 132 -14.16 -10.83 8.82
N GLY A 133 -13.91 -10.52 10.09
CA GLY A 133 -14.33 -9.25 10.72
C GLY A 133 -13.68 -7.99 10.13
N ASN A 134 -12.58 -8.13 9.37
CA ASN A 134 -11.87 -7.01 8.75
C ASN A 134 -12.09 -6.93 7.23
N PHE A 135 -12.79 -7.90 6.63
CA PHE A 135 -12.93 -7.99 5.17
C PHE A 135 -13.56 -6.73 4.56
N ASP A 136 -14.64 -6.23 5.15
CA ASP A 136 -15.33 -5.02 4.68
C ASP A 136 -14.44 -3.78 4.73
N ALA A 137 -13.58 -3.67 5.74
CA ALA A 137 -12.67 -2.54 5.87
C ALA A 137 -11.60 -2.57 4.78
N VAL A 138 -11.03 -3.76 4.53
CA VAL A 138 -9.98 -3.98 3.53
C VAL A 138 -10.55 -3.83 2.11
N ASP A 139 -11.76 -4.34 1.85
CA ASP A 139 -12.43 -4.18 0.55
C ASP A 139 -12.72 -2.72 0.22
N LYS A 140 -13.04 -1.90 1.23
CA LYS A 140 -13.22 -0.46 1.04
C LYS A 140 -11.91 0.22 0.65
N ILE A 141 -10.80 -0.11 1.30
CA ILE A 141 -9.47 0.41 0.95
C ILE A 141 -9.11 -0.02 -0.48
N ILE A 142 -9.24 -1.31 -0.82
CA ILE A 142 -9.00 -1.81 -2.17
C ILE A 142 -9.85 -1.07 -3.22
N ALA A 143 -11.10 -0.74 -2.90
CA ALA A 143 -11.96 0.03 -3.79
C ALA A 143 -11.54 1.50 -3.91
N GLU A 144 -10.90 2.08 -2.88
CA GLU A 144 -10.32 3.42 -2.89
C GLU A 144 -9.01 3.46 -3.68
N GLU A 145 -8.08 2.52 -3.49
CA GLU A 145 -6.86 2.40 -4.32
C GLU A 145 -7.18 2.23 -5.81
N ARG A 146 -8.23 1.48 -6.15
CA ARG A 146 -8.71 1.39 -7.54
C ARG A 146 -9.14 2.74 -8.11
N LYS A 147 -9.72 3.62 -7.29
CA LYS A 147 -10.06 4.98 -7.70
C LYS A 147 -8.80 5.84 -7.81
N HIS A 148 -7.85 5.71 -6.89
CA HIS A 148 -6.55 6.38 -6.96
C HIS A 148 -5.84 6.05 -8.28
N PHE A 149 -5.76 4.76 -8.61
CA PHE A 149 -5.24 4.27 -9.88
C PHE A 149 -5.91 4.97 -11.08
N CYS A 150 -7.25 4.97 -11.14
CA CYS A 150 -7.98 5.63 -12.22
C CYS A 150 -7.67 7.14 -12.29
N ILE A 151 -7.68 7.83 -11.15
CA ILE A 151 -7.38 9.27 -11.07
C ILE A 151 -5.98 9.56 -11.63
N LEU A 152 -4.98 8.77 -11.25
CA LEU A 152 -3.60 8.96 -11.69
C LEU A 152 -3.43 8.63 -13.17
N THR A 153 -4.07 7.58 -13.68
CA THR A 153 -4.03 7.23 -15.12
C THR A 153 -4.70 8.31 -15.97
N ASP A 154 -5.85 8.83 -15.53
CA ASP A 154 -6.57 9.90 -16.22
C ASP A 154 -5.77 11.21 -16.22
N LEU A 155 -5.12 11.52 -15.10
CA LEU A 155 -4.24 12.66 -14.98
C LEU A 155 -3.01 12.51 -15.91
N LYS A 156 -2.37 11.35 -15.94
CA LYS A 156 -1.24 11.07 -16.84
C LYS A 156 -1.60 11.20 -18.32
N ALA A 157 -2.81 10.79 -18.71
CA ALA A 157 -3.28 10.93 -20.08
C ALA A 157 -3.32 12.40 -20.56
N LYS A 158 -3.46 13.37 -19.64
CA LYS A 158 -3.41 14.81 -19.96
C LYS A 158 -2.00 15.32 -20.28
N TYR A 159 -0.96 14.70 -19.72
CA TYR A 159 0.45 15.06 -19.98
C TYR A 159 1.07 14.30 -21.16
N SER A 160 0.36 13.31 -21.70
CA SER A 160 0.80 12.54 -22.87
C SER A 160 0.31 13.15 -24.20
N LYS A 161 -0.28 14.35 -24.15
CA LYS A 161 -0.71 15.14 -25.31
C LYS A 161 0.17 16.37 -25.44
#